data_AF-A0A973LQ56-F1
#
_entry.id   AF-A0A973LQ56-F1
#
_cell.length_a   1.000
_cell.length_b   1.000
_cell.length_c   1.000
_cell.angle_alpha   90.00
_cell.angle_beta   90.00
_cell.angle_gamma   90.00
#
_symmetry.space_group_name_H-M   'P 1'
#
loop_
_entity.id
_entity.type
_entity.pdbx_description
1 polymer ?
#
loop_
_entity_poly.entity_id
_entity_poly.type
_entity_poly.pdbx_seq_one_letter_code
_entity_poly.pdbx_strand_id
1 'polypeptide(L)'
;MAPNMLGFRIMHRAMRGDTRRLAVLMNAIATGEQQAGEARLAAIATFTTKLCAGIHHHHQAEDDVLWPVIVRSAGAEVDLSDLTDDHAALDPLLEEITTAAARLASDGQAAKRLAKSLGTLADLLDEHIEEEERLIFPIVAAYVTEQDWKKVETEVQKGGDTRFDLPRIAQYAQPEELAELRGLAGPVLSALLALMARGHRRRQKLIFGAH
;
A
#
# COMPACT_ATOMS: atom_id res chain seq x y z
N MET A 1 -25.58 4.36 -9.20
CA MET A 1 -24.57 5.43 -9.36
C MET A 1 -23.26 4.75 -9.75
N ALA A 2 -22.21 5.47 -10.13
CA ALA A 2 -20.93 4.83 -10.43
C ALA A 2 -20.23 4.42 -9.11
N PRO A 3 -19.47 3.32 -9.09
CA PRO A 3 -18.67 2.93 -7.93
C PRO A 3 -17.78 4.04 -7.38
N ASN A 4 -17.70 4.14 -6.06
CA ASN A 4 -16.76 5.06 -5.40
C ASN A 4 -15.41 4.37 -5.17
N MET A 5 -14.39 4.78 -5.92
CA MET A 5 -13.03 4.22 -5.86
C MET A 5 -12.09 4.99 -4.91
N LEU A 6 -12.62 5.87 -4.05
CA LEU A 6 -11.82 6.71 -3.17
C LEU A 6 -10.90 5.90 -2.25
N GLY A 7 -11.37 4.77 -1.72
CA GLY A 7 -10.57 3.89 -0.87
C GLY A 7 -9.34 3.34 -1.58
N PHE A 8 -9.50 2.89 -2.83
CA PHE A 8 -8.41 2.41 -3.69
C PHE A 8 -7.38 3.53 -3.95
N ARG A 9 -7.83 4.71 -4.40
CA ARG A 9 -6.94 5.87 -4.64
C ARG A 9 -6.11 6.26 -3.43
N ILE A 10 -6.70 6.28 -2.23
CA ILE A 10 -5.95 6.60 -1.02
C ILE A 10 -4.94 5.50 -0.70
N MET A 11 -5.33 4.22 -0.85
CA MET A 11 -4.43 3.09 -0.63
C MET A 11 -3.24 3.14 -1.60
N HIS A 12 -3.49 3.37 -2.89
CA HIS A 12 -2.46 3.49 -3.94
C HIS A 12 -1.45 4.58 -3.60
N ARG A 13 -1.93 5.76 -3.20
CA ARG A 13 -1.06 6.85 -2.74
C ARG A 13 -0.27 6.50 -1.48
N ALA A 14 -0.88 5.76 -0.54
CA ALA A 14 -0.18 5.29 0.65
C ALA A 14 0.90 4.24 0.33
N MET A 15 0.65 3.34 -0.63
CA MET A 15 1.60 2.33 -1.09
C MET A 15 2.79 2.97 -1.82
N ARG A 16 2.53 3.83 -2.82
CA ARG A 16 3.58 4.59 -3.53
C ARG A 16 4.39 5.45 -2.58
N GLY A 17 3.70 6.22 -1.73
CA GLY A 17 4.33 7.16 -0.82
C GLY A 17 5.20 6.51 0.24
N ASP A 18 4.72 5.47 0.92
CA ASP A 18 5.51 4.83 1.98
C ASP A 18 6.66 4.00 1.42
N THR A 19 6.47 3.35 0.26
CA THR A 19 7.56 2.62 -0.43
C THR A 19 8.68 3.58 -0.81
N ARG A 20 8.35 4.74 -1.43
CA ARG A 20 9.34 5.76 -1.79
C ARG A 20 10.05 6.33 -0.56
N ARG A 21 9.33 6.62 0.52
CA ARG A 21 9.93 7.11 1.79
C ARG A 21 10.89 6.08 2.40
N LEU A 22 10.54 4.79 2.36
CA LEU A 22 11.42 3.72 2.81
C LEU A 22 12.65 3.58 1.93
N ALA A 23 12.51 3.67 0.60
CA ALA A 23 13.64 3.61 -0.32
C ALA A 23 14.66 4.73 -0.03
N VAL A 24 14.19 5.96 0.13
CA VAL A 24 15.04 7.11 0.51
C VAL A 24 15.71 6.90 1.87
N LEU A 25 14.95 6.49 2.88
CA LEU A 25 15.47 6.23 4.22
C LEU A 25 16.55 5.14 4.22
N MET A 26 16.29 4.03 3.55
CA MET A 26 17.22 2.91 3.51
C MET A 26 18.48 3.24 2.72
N ASN A 27 18.35 4.03 1.65
CA ASN A 27 19.52 4.54 0.93
C ASN A 27 20.40 5.41 1.84
N ALA A 28 19.82 6.34 2.60
CA ALA A 28 20.57 7.19 3.54
C ALA A 28 21.26 6.39 4.65
N ILE A 29 20.63 5.31 5.14
CA ILE A 29 21.27 4.39 6.10
C ILE A 29 22.40 3.59 5.42
N ALA A 30 22.18 3.09 4.21
CA ALA A 30 23.13 2.27 3.47
C ALA A 30 24.41 3.02 3.06
N THR A 31 24.31 4.33 2.81
CA THR A 31 25.44 5.22 2.49
C THR A 31 26.10 5.83 3.74
N GLY A 32 25.52 5.63 4.93
CA GLY A 32 26.03 6.17 6.19
C GLY A 32 25.66 7.63 6.46
N GLU A 33 24.82 8.24 5.61
CA GLU A 33 24.30 9.61 5.80
C GLU A 33 23.40 9.69 7.05
N GLN A 34 22.66 8.62 7.35
CA GLN A 34 21.87 8.50 8.57
C GLN A 34 22.26 7.28 9.39
N GLN A 35 22.36 7.46 10.70
CA GLN A 35 22.54 6.38 11.65
C GLN A 35 21.18 5.91 12.19
N ALA A 36 21.06 4.62 12.46
CA ALA A 36 19.87 4.02 13.05
C ALA A 36 20.27 3.01 14.12
N GLY A 37 19.86 3.27 15.38
CA GLY A 37 20.02 2.31 16.46
C GLY A 37 19.05 1.13 16.34
N GLU A 38 19.29 0.09 17.13
CA GLU A 38 18.55 -1.18 17.10
C GLU A 38 17.02 -1.01 17.12
N ALA A 39 16.51 -0.17 18.02
CA ALA A 39 15.05 0.08 18.11
C ALA A 39 14.45 0.70 16.84
N ARG A 40 15.20 1.57 16.14
CA ARG A 40 14.77 2.17 14.87
C ARG A 40 14.84 1.15 13.75
N LEU A 41 15.90 0.33 13.69
CA LEU A 41 16.01 -0.76 12.71
C LEU A 41 14.89 -1.79 12.86
N ALA A 42 14.55 -2.19 14.09
CA ALA A 42 13.44 -3.09 14.35
C ALA A 42 12.08 -2.49 13.93
N ALA A 43 11.89 -1.19 14.15
CA ALA A 43 10.68 -0.47 13.71
C ALA A 43 10.59 -0.36 12.18
N ILE A 44 11.71 -0.09 11.50
CA ILE A 44 11.80 -0.12 10.03
C ILE A 44 11.44 -1.51 9.52
N ALA A 45 12.08 -2.55 10.04
CA ALA A 45 11.82 -3.93 9.61
C ALA A 45 10.33 -4.30 9.75
N THR A 46 9.73 -4.02 10.91
CA THR A 46 8.30 -4.29 11.15
C THR A 46 7.41 -3.52 10.18
N PHE A 47 7.72 -2.25 9.92
CA PHE A 47 6.94 -1.42 9.01
C PHE A 47 7.06 -1.91 7.57
N THR A 48 8.28 -2.22 7.12
CA THR A 48 8.54 -2.76 5.78
C THR A 48 7.82 -4.09 5.55
N THR A 49 7.87 -5.02 6.51
CA THR A 49 7.16 -6.31 6.42
C THR A 49 5.65 -6.11 6.29
N LYS A 50 5.06 -5.21 7.09
CA LYS A 50 3.63 -4.92 7.03
C LYS A 50 3.22 -4.23 5.72
N LEU A 51 4.06 -3.33 5.22
CA LEU A 51 3.84 -2.68 3.94
C LEU A 51 3.84 -3.72 2.80
N CYS A 52 4.84 -4.60 2.76
CA CYS A 52 4.93 -5.63 1.73
C CYS A 52 3.74 -6.60 1.79
N ALA A 53 3.35 -7.03 2.99
CA ALA A 53 2.16 -7.86 3.17
C ALA A 53 0.88 -7.17 2.69
N GLY A 54 0.74 -5.86 2.93
CA GLY A 54 -0.41 -5.08 2.47
C GLY A 54 -0.46 -4.91 0.95
N ILE A 55 0.70 -4.68 0.30
CA ILE A 55 0.78 -4.59 -1.17
C ILE A 55 0.46 -5.95 -1.81
N HIS A 56 1.06 -7.03 -1.30
CA HIS A 56 0.76 -8.38 -1.80
C HIS A 56 -0.72 -8.75 -1.65
N HIS A 57 -1.31 -8.44 -0.48
CA HIS A 57 -2.74 -8.65 -0.26
C HIS A 57 -3.61 -7.85 -1.24
N HIS A 58 -3.19 -6.64 -1.60
CA HIS A 58 -3.90 -5.81 -2.57
C HIS A 58 -3.85 -6.42 -3.98
N HIS A 59 -2.67 -6.76 -4.50
CA HIS A 59 -2.53 -7.42 -5.81
C HIS A 59 -3.34 -8.74 -5.85
N GLN A 60 -3.24 -9.55 -4.78
CA GLN A 60 -4.00 -10.79 -4.69
C GLN A 60 -5.51 -10.53 -4.74
N ALA A 61 -6.01 -9.51 -4.03
CA ALA A 61 -7.42 -9.18 -4.07
C ALA A 61 -7.87 -8.68 -5.45
N GLU A 62 -6.99 -8.06 -6.22
CA GLU A 62 -7.28 -7.66 -7.59
C GLU A 62 -7.38 -8.87 -8.51
N ASP A 63 -6.38 -9.74 -8.49
CA ASP A 63 -6.35 -10.95 -9.32
C ASP A 63 -7.49 -11.92 -8.98
N ASP A 64 -7.73 -12.17 -7.69
CA ASP A 64 -8.70 -13.17 -7.23
C ASP A 64 -10.15 -12.63 -7.22
N VAL A 65 -10.35 -11.31 -7.13
CA VAL A 65 -11.68 -10.71 -6.94
C VAL A 65 -12.01 -9.65 -7.98
N LEU A 66 -11.21 -8.59 -8.12
CA LEU A 66 -11.54 -7.46 -8.99
C LEU A 66 -11.52 -7.86 -10.48
N TRP A 67 -10.48 -8.56 -10.94
CA TRP A 67 -10.32 -8.98 -12.33
C TRP A 67 -11.50 -9.86 -12.77
N PRO A 68 -11.91 -10.90 -12.01
CA PRO A 68 -13.12 -11.65 -12.32
C PRO A 68 -14.40 -10.81 -12.36
N VAL A 69 -14.52 -9.77 -11.52
CA VAL A 69 -15.66 -8.85 -11.57
C VAL A 69 -15.65 -8.04 -12.87
N ILE A 70 -14.50 -7.48 -13.24
CA ILE A 70 -14.34 -6.71 -14.47
C ILE A 70 -14.66 -7.56 -15.70
N VAL A 71 -14.10 -8.77 -15.80
CA VAL A 71 -14.36 -9.69 -16.92
C VAL A 71 -15.86 -10.00 -17.06
N ARG A 72 -16.57 -10.20 -15.94
CA ARG A 72 -18.02 -10.43 -15.96
C ARG A 72 -18.83 -9.19 -16.35
N SER A 73 -18.38 -8.00 -15.97
CA SER A 73 -19.11 -6.75 -16.14
C SER A 73 -18.86 -6.06 -17.49
N ALA A 74 -17.60 -6.00 -17.93
CA ALA A 74 -17.16 -5.30 -19.13
C ALA A 74 -16.88 -6.24 -20.32
N GLY A 75 -16.79 -7.55 -20.07
CA GLY A 75 -16.52 -8.58 -21.08
C GLY A 75 -15.07 -9.06 -21.07
N ALA A 76 -14.84 -10.22 -21.68
CA ALA A 76 -13.54 -10.90 -21.68
C ALA A 76 -12.48 -10.25 -22.59
N GLU A 77 -12.85 -9.26 -23.40
CA GLU A 77 -11.92 -8.49 -24.25
C GLU A 77 -11.17 -7.40 -23.47
N VAL A 78 -11.50 -7.19 -22.18
CA VAL A 78 -10.69 -6.33 -21.32
C VAL A 78 -9.36 -7.05 -21.07
N ASP A 79 -8.29 -6.48 -21.61
CA ASP A 79 -6.95 -6.98 -21.38
C ASP A 79 -6.45 -6.58 -19.99
N LEU A 80 -6.21 -7.59 -19.15
CA LEU A 80 -5.66 -7.46 -17.81
C LEU A 80 -4.26 -8.10 -17.71
N SER A 81 -3.74 -8.63 -18.83
CA SER A 81 -2.53 -9.46 -18.81
C SER A 81 -1.29 -8.67 -18.38
N ASP A 82 -1.11 -7.45 -18.87
CA ASP A 82 0.01 -6.58 -18.48
C ASP A 82 0.01 -6.30 -16.96
N LEU A 83 -1.15 -5.99 -16.37
CA LEU A 83 -1.26 -5.73 -14.92
C LEU A 83 -1.05 -6.98 -14.08
N THR A 84 -1.55 -8.15 -14.53
CA THR A 84 -1.27 -9.42 -13.85
C THR A 84 0.20 -9.83 -13.98
N ASP A 85 0.86 -9.54 -15.11
CA ASP A 85 2.29 -9.77 -15.29
C ASP A 85 3.12 -8.84 -14.39
N ASP A 86 2.70 -7.59 -14.19
CA ASP A 86 3.29 -6.69 -13.19
C ASP A 86 3.21 -7.28 -11.78
N HIS A 87 2.05 -7.81 -11.37
CA HIS A 87 1.90 -8.49 -10.08
C HIS A 87 2.89 -9.65 -9.94
N ALA A 88 3.01 -10.48 -10.99
CA ALA A 88 3.94 -11.61 -11.01
C ALA A 88 5.41 -11.18 -10.91
N ALA A 89 5.77 -9.97 -11.34
CA ALA A 89 7.09 -9.39 -11.18
C ALA A 89 7.30 -8.72 -9.80
N LEU A 90 6.27 -8.06 -9.26
CA LEU A 90 6.30 -7.34 -7.99
C LEU A 90 6.32 -8.29 -6.78
N ASP A 91 5.53 -9.36 -6.81
CA ASP A 91 5.35 -10.25 -5.66
C ASP A 91 6.66 -10.92 -5.17
N PRO A 92 7.52 -11.49 -6.03
CA PRO A 92 8.82 -12.01 -5.60
C PRO A 92 9.73 -10.93 -4.99
N LEU A 93 9.62 -9.68 -5.47
CA LEU A 93 10.38 -8.56 -4.93
C LEU A 93 9.90 -8.17 -3.52
N LEU A 94 8.59 -8.25 -3.25
CA LEU A 94 8.02 -8.06 -1.91
C LEU A 94 8.55 -9.11 -0.92
N GLU A 95 8.69 -10.36 -1.36
CA GLU A 95 9.28 -11.45 -0.54
C GLU A 95 10.78 -11.21 -0.26
N GLU A 96 11.54 -10.77 -1.26
CA GLU A 96 12.96 -10.42 -1.11
C GLU A 96 13.14 -9.30 -0.07
N ILE A 97 12.34 -8.23 -0.19
CA ILE A 97 12.35 -7.09 0.72
C ILE A 97 11.98 -7.52 2.14
N THR A 98 10.97 -8.37 2.29
CA THR A 98 10.55 -8.91 3.59
C THR A 98 11.67 -9.73 4.24
N THR A 99 12.35 -10.58 3.46
CA THR A 99 13.49 -11.38 3.93
C THR A 99 14.68 -10.50 4.35
N ALA A 100 14.98 -9.47 3.57
CA ALA A 100 16.05 -8.51 3.89
C ALA A 100 15.71 -7.68 5.14
N ALA A 101 14.46 -7.24 5.28
CA ALA A 101 13.98 -6.51 6.46
C ALA A 101 14.14 -7.33 7.75
N ALA A 102 13.85 -8.64 7.72
CA ALA A 102 14.02 -9.52 8.88
C ALA A 102 15.47 -9.62 9.39
N ARG A 103 16.46 -9.33 8.54
CA ARG A 103 17.89 -9.37 8.87
C ARG A 103 18.50 -7.99 9.12
N LEU A 104 17.68 -6.93 9.11
CA LEU A 104 18.15 -5.55 9.10
C LEU A 104 19.02 -5.18 10.32
N ALA A 105 18.72 -5.74 11.49
CA ALA A 105 19.47 -5.47 12.72
C ALA A 105 20.70 -6.37 12.91
N SER A 106 20.83 -7.48 12.17
CA SER A 106 21.85 -8.51 12.39
C SER A 106 22.85 -8.68 11.25
N ASP A 107 22.59 -8.11 10.07
CA ASP A 107 23.46 -8.19 8.91
C ASP A 107 23.80 -6.80 8.38
N GLY A 108 25.10 -6.44 8.43
CA GLY A 108 25.60 -5.14 7.98
C GLY A 108 25.39 -4.85 6.49
N GLN A 109 25.08 -5.87 5.68
CA GLN A 109 24.76 -5.72 4.26
C GLN A 109 23.25 -5.68 3.99
N ALA A 110 22.41 -5.97 4.98
CA ALA A 110 20.95 -5.95 4.83
C ALA A 110 20.44 -4.57 4.45
N ALA A 111 21.00 -3.50 5.02
CA ALA A 111 20.60 -2.13 4.67
C ALA A 111 20.81 -1.81 3.19
N LYS A 112 21.96 -2.22 2.61
CA LYS A 112 22.27 -2.00 1.18
C LYS A 112 21.35 -2.80 0.26
N ARG A 113 21.09 -4.07 0.58
CA ARG A 113 20.16 -4.89 -0.20
C ARG A 113 18.75 -4.32 -0.13
N LEU A 114 18.29 -4.00 1.08
CA LEU A 114 16.96 -3.41 1.29
C LEU A 114 16.80 -2.07 0.56
N ALA A 115 17.81 -1.20 0.59
CA ALA A 115 17.81 0.06 -0.15
C ALA A 115 17.66 -0.15 -1.67
N LYS A 116 18.41 -1.10 -2.24
CA LYS A 116 18.32 -1.42 -3.67
C LYS A 116 16.93 -1.95 -4.02
N SER A 117 16.46 -2.98 -3.32
CA SER A 117 15.20 -3.66 -3.63
C SER A 117 14.00 -2.73 -3.41
N LEU A 118 14.01 -1.89 -2.37
CA LEU A 118 12.99 -0.85 -2.18
C LEU A 118 13.02 0.22 -3.26
N GLY A 119 14.20 0.57 -3.79
CA GLY A 119 14.30 1.49 -4.92
C GLY A 119 13.60 0.93 -6.16
N THR A 120 13.92 -0.32 -6.50
CA THR A 120 13.26 -1.04 -7.61
C THR A 120 11.75 -1.18 -7.38
N LEU A 121 11.31 -1.56 -6.17
CA LEU A 121 9.89 -1.64 -5.84
C LEU A 121 9.21 -0.28 -5.97
N ALA A 122 9.86 0.79 -5.51
CA ALA A 122 9.29 2.13 -5.57
C ALA A 122 9.07 2.63 -6.99
N ASP A 123 9.89 2.20 -7.95
CA ASP A 123 9.74 2.58 -9.37
C ASP A 123 8.68 1.70 -10.06
N LEU A 124 8.77 0.37 -9.94
CA LEU A 124 7.82 -0.55 -10.56
C LEU A 124 6.39 -0.36 -10.03
N LEU A 125 6.22 -0.16 -8.71
CA LEU A 125 4.91 0.05 -8.11
C LEU A 125 4.30 1.41 -8.52
N ASP A 126 5.15 2.39 -8.85
CA ASP A 126 4.70 3.70 -9.32
C ASP A 126 4.09 3.60 -10.72
N GLU A 127 4.81 2.92 -11.62
CA GLU A 127 4.41 2.64 -13.00
C GLU A 127 3.14 1.79 -13.04
N HIS A 128 3.14 0.67 -12.30
CA HIS A 128 2.02 -0.25 -12.20
C HIS A 128 0.73 0.45 -11.76
N ILE A 129 0.76 1.19 -10.65
CA ILE A 129 -0.43 1.88 -10.12
C ILE A 129 -0.88 3.00 -11.08
N GLU A 130 0.03 3.71 -11.75
CA GLU A 130 -0.37 4.71 -12.74
C GLU A 130 -1.11 4.08 -13.92
N GLU A 131 -0.62 2.95 -14.42
CA GLU A 131 -1.26 2.19 -15.47
C GLU A 131 -2.63 1.65 -15.05
N GLU A 132 -2.68 1.02 -13.87
CA GLU A 132 -3.89 0.45 -13.31
C GLU A 132 -4.98 1.50 -13.13
N GLU A 133 -4.69 2.64 -12.47
CA GLU A 133 -5.68 3.72 -12.31
C GLU A 133 -6.14 4.29 -13.67
N ARG A 134 -5.24 4.35 -14.66
CA ARG A 134 -5.53 4.88 -16.00
C ARG A 134 -6.43 3.94 -16.82
N LEU A 135 -6.18 2.63 -16.74
CA LEU A 135 -6.88 1.62 -17.54
C LEU A 135 -8.16 1.12 -16.85
N ILE A 136 -8.06 0.79 -15.56
CA ILE A 136 -9.08 0.03 -14.84
C ILE A 136 -10.18 0.93 -14.28
N PHE A 137 -9.85 2.10 -13.73
CA PHE A 137 -10.87 2.92 -13.09
C PHE A 137 -11.97 3.42 -14.04
N PRO A 138 -11.68 3.81 -15.30
CA PRO A 138 -12.73 4.10 -16.26
C PRO A 138 -13.64 2.89 -16.55
N ILE A 139 -13.08 1.68 -16.59
CA ILE A 139 -13.84 0.44 -16.81
C ILE A 139 -14.74 0.15 -15.60
N VAL A 140 -14.21 0.26 -14.39
CA VAL A 140 -15.00 0.11 -13.15
C VAL A 140 -16.14 1.12 -13.12
N ALA A 141 -15.87 2.40 -13.42
CA ALA A 141 -16.88 3.45 -13.41
C ALA A 141 -17.99 3.23 -14.46
N ALA A 142 -17.64 2.67 -15.63
CA ALA A 142 -18.58 2.48 -16.73
C ALA A 142 -19.40 1.20 -16.62
N TYR A 143 -18.82 0.10 -16.12
CA TYR A 143 -19.40 -1.23 -16.27
C TYR A 143 -19.68 -1.97 -14.95
N VAL A 144 -19.00 -1.62 -13.85
CA VAL A 144 -19.17 -2.32 -12.57
C VAL A 144 -20.30 -1.68 -11.78
N THR A 145 -21.23 -2.51 -11.27
CA THR A 145 -22.33 -2.02 -10.44
C THR A 145 -21.85 -1.68 -9.02
N GLU A 146 -22.51 -0.75 -8.33
CA GLU A 146 -22.20 -0.47 -6.91
C GLU A 146 -22.35 -1.70 -6.02
N GLN A 147 -23.27 -2.61 -6.36
CA GLN A 147 -23.47 -3.85 -5.62
C GLN A 147 -22.26 -4.78 -5.76
N ASP A 148 -21.72 -4.93 -6.96
CA ASP A 148 -20.55 -5.78 -7.19
C ASP A 148 -19.28 -5.11 -6.65
N TRP A 149 -19.16 -3.79 -6.79
CA TRP A 149 -18.08 -3.02 -6.18
C TRP A 149 -18.02 -3.21 -4.66
N LYS A 150 -19.17 -3.13 -3.98
CA LYS A 150 -19.23 -3.36 -2.53
C LYS A 150 -18.77 -4.76 -2.12
N LYS A 151 -18.94 -5.77 -2.99
CA LYS A 151 -18.39 -7.11 -2.75
C LYS A 151 -16.87 -7.09 -2.86
N VAL A 152 -16.32 -6.46 -3.89
CA VAL A 152 -14.87 -6.25 -4.03
C VAL A 152 -14.31 -5.58 -2.79
N GLU A 153 -14.88 -4.45 -2.37
CA GLU A 153 -14.43 -3.73 -1.17
C GLU A 153 -14.49 -4.60 0.09
N THR A 154 -15.53 -5.43 0.23
CA THR A 154 -15.68 -6.33 1.37
C THR A 154 -14.60 -7.42 1.37
N GLU A 155 -14.29 -8.02 0.22
CA GLU A 155 -13.24 -9.03 0.13
C GLU A 155 -11.85 -8.42 0.31
N VAL A 156 -11.56 -7.26 -0.29
CA VAL A 156 -10.30 -6.51 -0.10
C VAL A 156 -10.08 -6.16 1.38
N GLN A 157 -11.14 -5.82 2.12
CA GLN A 157 -11.03 -5.53 3.55
C GLN A 157 -10.74 -6.77 4.41
N LYS A 158 -11.09 -7.97 3.96
CA LYS A 158 -10.72 -9.20 4.66
C LYS A 158 -9.23 -9.44 4.47
N GLY A 159 -8.51 -9.76 5.54
CA GLY A 159 -7.06 -10.00 5.47
C GLY A 159 -6.19 -8.75 5.62
N GLY A 160 -6.75 -7.55 5.41
CA GLY A 160 -6.04 -6.29 5.66
C GLY A 160 -5.72 -6.03 7.15
N ASP A 161 -4.65 -5.29 7.43
CA ASP A 161 -4.28 -4.91 8.79
C ASP A 161 -4.85 -3.52 9.10
N THR A 162 -6.10 -3.47 9.55
CA THR A 162 -6.77 -2.21 9.91
C THR A 162 -5.93 -1.37 10.90
N ARG A 163 -5.14 -2.01 11.77
CA ARG A 163 -4.31 -1.27 12.74
C ARG A 163 -3.11 -0.58 12.10
N PHE A 164 -2.67 -1.08 10.96
CA PHE A 164 -1.56 -0.54 10.17
C PHE A 164 -2.07 0.42 9.09
N ASP A 165 -3.12 0.05 8.38
CA ASP A 165 -3.57 0.77 7.18
C ASP A 165 -4.38 2.01 7.50
N LEU A 166 -5.29 1.95 8.49
CA LEU A 166 -6.21 3.05 8.73
C LEU A 166 -5.52 4.39 9.07
N PRO A 167 -4.47 4.44 9.91
CA PRO A 167 -3.72 5.67 10.14
C PRO A 167 -2.91 6.15 8.93
N ARG A 168 -2.48 5.23 8.05
CA ARG A 168 -1.80 5.56 6.79
C ARG A 168 -2.80 6.17 5.79
N ILE A 169 -3.99 5.58 5.66
CA ILE A 169 -5.09 6.15 4.87
C ILE A 169 -5.34 7.60 5.29
N ALA A 170 -5.45 7.88 6.60
CA ALA A 170 -5.64 9.25 7.07
C ALA A 170 -4.41 10.17 6.89
N GLN A 171 -3.21 9.62 6.80
CA GLN A 171 -1.99 10.40 6.50
C GLN A 171 -1.94 10.81 5.03
N TYR A 172 -2.40 9.94 4.13
CA TYR A 172 -2.34 10.18 2.69
C TYR A 172 -3.60 10.85 2.15
N ALA A 173 -4.77 10.68 2.75
CA ALA A 173 -6.01 11.34 2.32
C ALA A 173 -5.91 12.87 2.38
N GLN A 174 -6.42 13.53 1.34
CA GLN A 174 -6.67 14.97 1.33
C GLN A 174 -7.80 15.31 2.33
N PRO A 175 -7.88 16.58 2.80
CA PRO A 175 -8.89 16.98 3.77
C PRO A 175 -10.33 16.65 3.35
N GLU A 176 -10.67 16.86 2.09
CA GLU A 176 -11.99 16.57 1.49
C GLU A 176 -12.27 15.06 1.42
N GLU A 177 -11.29 14.26 1.01
CA GLU A 177 -11.39 12.80 0.96
C GLU A 177 -11.59 12.21 2.35
N LEU A 178 -10.87 12.74 3.35
CA LEU A 178 -11.00 12.30 4.73
C LEU A 178 -12.36 12.71 5.32
N ALA A 179 -12.92 13.85 4.91
CA ALA A 179 -14.27 14.25 5.28
C ALA A 179 -15.31 13.30 4.67
N GLU A 180 -15.14 12.93 3.40
CA GLU A 180 -15.99 11.97 2.71
C GLU A 180 -15.96 10.59 3.37
N LEU A 181 -14.76 10.04 3.65
CA LEU A 181 -14.60 8.77 4.36
C LEU A 181 -15.32 8.77 5.73
N ARG A 182 -15.23 9.89 6.47
CA ARG A 182 -15.95 10.04 7.75
C ARG A 182 -17.46 10.09 7.56
N GLY A 183 -17.93 10.70 6.48
CA GLY A 183 -19.36 10.70 6.11
C GLY A 183 -19.87 9.30 5.81
N LEU A 184 -19.10 8.49 5.08
CA LEU A 184 -19.46 7.12 4.69
C LEU A 184 -19.42 6.13 5.87
N ALA A 185 -18.38 6.20 6.70
CA ALA A 185 -18.14 5.23 7.77
C ALA A 185 -18.69 5.66 9.15
N GLY A 186 -19.21 6.88 9.27
CA GLY A 186 -19.82 7.40 10.49
C GLY A 186 -18.85 7.64 11.65
N PRO A 187 -19.37 7.81 12.89
CA PRO A 187 -18.56 8.25 14.04
C PRO A 187 -17.52 7.21 14.49
N VAL A 188 -17.70 5.94 14.14
CA VAL A 188 -16.78 4.85 14.50
C VAL A 188 -15.40 5.07 13.87
N LEU A 189 -15.34 5.42 12.59
CA LEU A 189 -14.08 5.70 11.90
C LEU A 189 -13.32 6.85 12.55
N SER A 190 -14.04 7.91 12.93
CA SER A 190 -13.45 9.08 13.59
C SER A 190 -12.86 8.72 14.96
N ALA A 191 -13.55 7.89 15.74
CA ALA A 191 -13.06 7.42 17.02
C ALA A 191 -11.81 6.54 16.88
N LEU A 192 -11.80 5.61 15.92
CA LEU A 192 -10.64 4.75 15.63
C LEU A 192 -9.42 5.57 15.21
N LEU A 193 -9.61 6.51 14.28
CA LEU A 193 -8.53 7.39 13.84
C LEU A 193 -7.94 8.20 15.00
N ALA A 194 -8.79 8.79 15.85
CA ALA A 194 -8.33 9.54 17.01
C ALA A 194 -7.53 8.67 17.98
N LEU A 195 -8.01 7.45 18.27
CA LEU A 195 -7.35 6.49 19.16
C LEU A 195 -5.95 6.11 18.63
N MET A 196 -5.83 5.92 17.32
CA MET A 196 -4.61 5.40 16.69
C MET A 196 -3.59 6.49 16.34
N ALA A 197 -4.03 7.74 16.16
CA ALA A 197 -3.20 8.82 15.64
C ALA A 197 -1.93 9.08 16.46
N ARG A 198 -2.00 9.01 17.79
CA ARG A 198 -0.82 9.23 18.65
C ARG A 198 0.21 8.11 18.49
N GLY A 199 -0.24 6.86 18.41
CA GLY A 199 0.63 5.71 18.19
C GLY A 199 1.28 5.74 16.81
N HIS A 200 0.50 6.06 15.78
CA HIS A 200 0.99 6.24 14.42
C HIS A 200 2.07 7.31 14.32
N ARG A 201 1.80 8.53 14.83
CA ARG A 201 2.79 9.63 14.83
C ARG A 201 4.09 9.26 15.54
N ARG A 202 4.02 8.54 16.66
CA ARG A 202 5.22 8.06 17.38
C ARG A 202 6.03 7.08 16.55
N ARG A 203 5.37 6.12 15.87
CA ARG A 203 6.05 5.15 14.98
C ARG A 203 6.65 5.84 13.76
N GLN A 204 5.89 6.72 13.11
CA GLN A 204 6.37 7.52 11.98
C GLN A 204 7.61 8.34 12.37
N LYS A 205 7.58 9.00 13.53
CA LYS A 205 8.74 9.75 14.04
C LYS A 205 9.94 8.86 14.33
N LEU A 206 9.73 7.66 14.88
CA LEU A 206 10.80 6.70 15.14
C LEU A 206 11.46 6.23 13.84
N ILE A 207 10.67 5.94 12.81
CA ILE A 207 11.14 5.37 11.54
C ILE A 207 11.77 6.47 10.67
N PHE A 208 11.00 7.51 10.36
CA PHE A 208 11.35 8.51 9.34
C PHE A 208 11.97 9.80 9.93
N GLY A 209 12.04 9.92 11.25
CA GLY A 209 12.53 11.14 11.92
C GLY A 209 11.44 12.18 12.16
N ALA A 210 11.84 13.34 12.69
CA ALA A 210 10.95 14.49 12.78
C ALA A 210 10.92 15.22 11.43
N HIS A 211 9.72 15.46 10.92
CA HIS A 211 9.48 16.48 9.89
C HIS A 211 9.31 17.84 10.57
#